data_AF-A0A496ZS58-F1
#
_entry.id   AF-A0A496ZS58-F1
#
_cell.length_a   1.000
_cell.length_b   1.000
_cell.length_c   1.000
_cell.angle_alpha   90.00
_cell.angle_beta   90.00
_cell.angle_gamma   90.00
#
_symmetry.space_group_name_H-M   'P 1'
#
loop_
_entity.id
_entity.type
_entity.pdbx_description
1 polymer ?
#
loop_
_entity_poly.entity_id
_entity_poly.type
_entity_poly.pdbx_seq_one_letter_code
_entity_poly.pdbx_strand_id
1 'polypeptide(L)' 'MIAINGIYNGKDFIPLDNFPKKKKFKVVITFIEEIAMNESEDIRNFSAQTKGLSFWKDEREDIYQDYLEKM' A
#
# COMPACT_ATOMS: atom_id res chain seq x y z
N MET A 1 13.74 10.34 -11.42
CA MET A 1 13.47 11.18 -10.23
C MET A 1 13.95 10.41 -9.02
N ILE A 2 14.72 11.02 -8.12
CA ILE A 2 15.15 10.37 -6.86
C ILE A 2 14.15 10.81 -5.79
N ALA A 3 13.45 9.85 -5.20
CA ALA A 3 12.60 10.07 -4.04
C ALA A 3 13.39 9.70 -2.78
N ILE A 4 13.30 10.54 -1.75
CA ILE A 4 13.90 10.27 -0.44
C ILE A 4 12.75 10.05 0.53
N ASN A 5 12.76 8.90 1.19
CA ASN A 5 11.76 8.59 2.19
C ASN A 5 12.11 9.28 3.51
N GLY A 6 11.10 9.71 4.24
CA GLY A 6 11.29 10.35 5.53
C GLY A 6 9.99 10.48 6.30
N ILE A 7 10.15 10.68 7.61
CA ILE A 7 9.04 10.81 8.54
C ILE A 7 8.77 12.28 8.75
N TYR A 8 7.52 12.69 8.56
CA TYR A 8 7.07 14.04 8.87
C TYR A 8 6.41 14.05 10.25
N ASN A 9 6.95 14.83 11.19
CA ASN A 9 6.46 14.89 12.56
C ASN A 9 5.49 16.08 12.81
N GLY A 10 4.95 16.68 11.74
CA GLY A 10 4.09 17.87 11.81
C GLY A 10 4.83 19.21 11.81
N LYS A 11 6.16 19.22 11.95
CA LYS A 11 6.99 20.44 11.89
C LYS A 11 8.23 20.26 11.01
N ASP A 12 8.94 19.17 11.22
CA ASP A 12 10.21 18.85 10.60
C ASP A 12 10.09 17.53 9.80
N PHE A 13 10.90 17.43 8.74
CA PHE A 13 11.06 16.21 7.96
C PHE A 13 12.36 15.51 8.39
N ILE A 14 12.24 14.26 8.82
CA ILE A 14 13.35 13.40 9.21
C ILE A 14 13.60 12.40 8.08
N PRO A 15 14.59 12.64 7.20
CA PRO A 15 14.92 11.74 6.11
C PRO A 15 15.51 10.45 6.67
N LEU A 16 15.07 9.32 6.14
CA LEU A 16 15.58 8.00 6.47
C LEU A 16 16.86 7.68 5.68
N ASP A 17 16.99 8.24 4.48
CA ASP A 17 18.16 8.07 3.63
C ASP A 17 19.15 9.23 3.76
N ASN A 18 20.43 8.94 3.51
CA ASN A 18 21.46 9.96 3.48
C ASN A 18 21.40 10.73 2.15
N PHE A 19 21.35 12.05 2.22
CA PHE A 19 21.25 12.93 1.06
C PHE A 19 22.21 14.11 1.20
N PRO A 20 22.70 14.68 0.09
CA PRO A 20 23.70 15.74 0.13
C PRO A 20 23.12 17.04 0.72
N LYS A 21 23.42 17.32 2.00
CA LYS A 21 22.90 18.48 2.75
C LYS A 21 23.49 19.84 2.38
N LYS A 22 24.57 19.88 1.58
CA LYS A 22 25.35 21.10 1.30
C LYS A 22 24.76 22.01 0.20
N LYS A 23 23.69 21.60 -0.47
CA LYS A 23 23.06 22.39 -1.55
C LYS A 23 21.58 22.61 -1.26
N LYS A 24 21.05 23.74 -1.74
CA LYS A 24 19.61 24.00 -1.73
C LYS A 24 18.97 23.27 -2.91
N PHE A 25 17.88 22.57 -2.67
CA PHE A 25 17.15 21.83 -3.69
C PHE A 25 15.68 22.26 -3.69
N LYS A 26 15.08 22.28 -4.88
CA LYS A 26 13.62 22.34 -5.01
C LYS A 26 13.09 20.92 -4.85
N VAL A 27 12.27 20.70 -3.83
CA VAL A 27 11.67 19.40 -3.53
C VAL A 27 10.16 19.46 -3.71
N VAL A 28 9.58 18.34 -4.15
CA VAL A 28 8.14 18.12 -4.17
C VAL A 28 7.86 17.07 -3.11
N ILE A 29 7.08 17.44 -2.10
CA ILE A 29 6.74 16.55 -0.98
C ILE A 29 5.41 15.87 -1.33
N THR A 30 5.40 14.55 -1.26
CA THR A 30 4.21 13.74 -1.49
C THR A 30 3.95 12.92 -0.25
N PHE A 31 2.81 13.15 0.40
CA PHE A 31 2.33 12.30 1.49
C PHE A 31 1.77 11.02 0.89
N ILE A 32 2.30 9.88 1.31
CA ILE A 32 1.90 8.57 0.78
C ILE A 32 0.70 8.06 1.58
N GLU A 33 0.78 8.09 2.91
CA GLU A 33 -0.27 7.64 3.83
C GLU A 33 -0.27 8.48 5.12
N GLU A 34 -1.44 8.69 5.71
CA GLU A 34 -1.57 9.25 7.06
C GLU A 34 -1.33 8.11 8.06
N ILE A 35 -0.36 8.28 8.96
CA ILE A 35 -0.15 7.32 10.05
C ILE A 35 -1.30 7.53 11.04
N ALA A 36 -2.43 6.86 10.78
CA ALA A 36 -3.49 6.78 11.76
C ALA A 36 -2.90 6.10 13.01
N MET A 37 -2.90 6.80 14.15
CA MET A 37 -2.44 6.24 15.44
C MET A 37 -3.30 5.05 15.95
N ASN A 38 -4.23 4.54 15.12
CA ASN A 38 -5.10 3.41 15.36
C ASN A 38 -4.66 2.17 14.53
N GLU A 39 -3.41 1.73 14.70
CA GLU A 39 -2.88 0.51 14.05
C GLU A 39 -3.78 -0.73 14.24
N SER A 40 -4.58 -0.78 15.31
CA SER A 40 -5.46 -1.91 15.59
C SER A 40 -6.75 -1.98 14.75
N GLU A 41 -7.20 -0.88 14.16
CA GLU A 41 -8.40 -0.86 13.30
C GLU A 41 -8.04 -1.16 11.85
N ASP A 42 -6.91 -0.63 11.36
CA ASP A 42 -6.50 -0.84 9.96
C ASP A 42 -6.06 -2.27 9.67
N ILE A 43 -5.38 -2.95 10.61
CA ILE A 43 -5.02 -4.37 10.44
C ILE A 43 -6.29 -5.26 10.41
N ARG A 44 -7.32 -4.90 11.18
CA ARG A 44 -8.61 -5.60 11.18
C ARG A 44 -9.44 -5.28 9.92
N ASN A 45 -9.38 -4.05 9.43
CA ASN A 45 -10.03 -3.67 8.18
C ASN A 45 -9.32 -4.27 6.95
N PHE A 46 -8.00 -4.46 7.01
CA PHE A 46 -7.22 -5.14 5.98
C PHE A 46 -7.51 -6.64 5.93
N SER A 47 -7.63 -7.32 7.09
CA SER A 47 -8.08 -8.73 7.11
C SER A 47 -9.56 -8.89 6.75
N ALA A 48 -10.38 -7.85 6.97
CA ALA A 48 -11.76 -7.77 6.53
C ALA A 48 -11.94 -7.35 5.06
N GLN A 49 -10.86 -7.02 4.32
CA GLN A 49 -10.95 -6.86 2.87
C GLN A 49 -11.21 -8.22 2.22
N THR A 50 -12.50 -8.52 2.01
CA THR A 50 -13.07 -9.66 1.26
C THR A 50 -12.54 -9.80 -0.18
N LYS A 51 -11.66 -8.89 -0.64
CA LYS A 51 -11.05 -8.92 -1.97
C LYS A 51 -10.20 -10.16 -2.22
N GLY A 52 -9.69 -10.82 -1.16
CA GLY A 52 -9.02 -12.12 -1.29
C GLY A 52 -9.94 -13.30 -1.62
N LEU A 53 -11.26 -13.17 -1.38
CA LEU A 53 -12.25 -14.22 -1.65
C LEU A 53 -13.01 -14.01 -2.97
N SER A 54 -12.66 -12.99 -3.76
CA SER A 54 -13.25 -12.81 -5.09
C SER A 54 -12.83 -13.90 -6.08
N PHE A 55 -11.72 -14.60 -5.82
CA PHE A 55 -11.26 -15.79 -6.56
C PHE A 55 -12.38 -16.82 -6.73
N TRP A 56 -13.11 -17.15 -5.65
CA TRP A 56 -14.22 -18.12 -5.69
C TRP A 56 -15.43 -17.66 -6.53
N LYS A 57 -15.46 -16.39 -6.93
CA LYS A 57 -16.55 -15.80 -7.75
C LYS A 57 -16.12 -15.54 -9.19
N ASP A 58 -14.86 -15.78 -9.55
CA ASP A 58 -14.43 -15.71 -10.95
C ASP A 58 -14.68 -17.06 -11.61
N GLU A 59 -15.70 -17.14 -12.45
CA GLU A 59 -16.06 -18.34 -13.22
C GLU A 59 -14.91 -18.82 -14.12
N ARG A 60 -13.95 -17.94 -14.47
CA ARG A 60 -12.76 -18.30 -15.26
C ARG A 60 -11.68 -19.03 -14.45
N GLU A 61 -11.74 -18.94 -13.12
CA GLU A 61 -10.83 -19.63 -12.21
C GLU A 61 -11.49 -20.87 -11.56
N ASP A 62 -12.72 -21.18 -11.97
CA ASP A 62 -13.44 -22.38 -11.54
C ASP A 62 -12.89 -23.63 -12.24
N ILE A 63 -12.05 -24.36 -11.50
CA ILE A 63 -11.42 -25.62 -11.92
C ILE A 63 -12.42 -26.75 -12.24
N TYR A 64 -13.71 -26.58 -11.91
CA TYR A 64 -14.75 -27.57 -12.19
C TYR A 64 -15.56 -27.26 -13.46
N GLN A 65 -15.37 -26.10 -14.11
CA GLN A 65 -16.07 -25.79 -15.38
C GLN A 65 -15.81 -26.85 -16.45
N ASP A 66 -14.56 -27.26 -16.63
CA ASP A 66 -14.15 -28.25 -17.64
C ASP A 66 -14.78 -29.63 -17.44
N TYR A 67 -15.30 -29.91 -16.24
CA TYR A 67 -15.93 -31.19 -15.89
C TYR A 67 -17.45 -31.19 -16.09
N LEU A 68 -18.09 -30.01 -16.12
CA LEU A 68 -19.54 -29.89 -16.29
C LEU A 68 -19.98 -29.97 -17.76
N GLU A 69 -19.11 -29.59 -18.71
CA GLU A 69 -19.41 -29.66 -20.15
C GLU A 69 -19.30 -31.07 -20.76
N LYS A 70 -18.86 -32.06 -19.99
CA LYS A 70 -18.64 -33.45 -20.46
C LYS A 70 -19.75 -34.45 -20.08
N MET A 71 -20.91 -33.98 -19.61
CA MET A 71 -22.15 -34.78 -19.52
C MET A 71 -23.14 -34.37 -20.58
#